data_AF-A0A937P2E1-F1
#
_entry.id   AF-A0A937P2E1-F1
#
_cell.length_a   1.000
_cell.length_b   1.000
_cell.length_c   1.000
_cell.angle_alpha   90.00
_cell.angle_beta   90.00
_cell.angle_gamma   90.00
#
_symmetry.space_group_name_H-M   'P 1'
#
loop_
_entity.id
_entity.type
_entity.pdbx_description
1 polymer ?
#
loop_
_entity_poly.entity_id
_entity_poly.type
_entity_poly.pdbx_seq_one_letter_code
_entity_poly.pdbx_strand_id
1 'polypeptide(L)'
;MPTKEQIEKAVIGQIEKYEKLGEQAGGSGHLSDVNFIIDEIGDPVETGEGWEVEYKYTAVITSEFTIEPDNPPYRYPKSGKVILEKKNL
;
A
#
# COMPACT_ATOMS: atom_id res chain seq x y z
N MET A 1 -12.69 13.02 14.72
CA MET A 1 -11.51 12.95 13.83
C MET A 1 -10.84 11.61 14.09
N PRO A 2 -10.50 10.83 13.05
CA PRO A 2 -9.86 9.53 13.21
C PRO A 2 -8.49 9.66 13.88
N THR A 3 -8.10 8.65 14.65
CA THR A 3 -6.75 8.57 15.22
C THR A 3 -5.75 8.16 14.15
N LYS A 4 -4.46 8.44 14.38
CA LYS A 4 -3.37 8.02 13.49
C LYS A 4 -3.39 6.50 13.23
N GLU A 5 -3.62 5.70 14.27
CA GLU A 5 -3.69 4.24 14.16
C GLU A 5 -4.87 3.78 13.30
N GLN A 6 -6.04 4.42 13.43
CA GLN A 6 -7.20 4.14 12.58
C GLN A 6 -6.91 4.44 11.11
N ILE A 7 -6.22 5.55 10.83
CA ILE A 7 -5.82 5.94 9.47
C ILE A 7 -4.81 4.95 8.91
N GLU A 8 -3.74 4.63 9.64
CA GLU A 8 -2.70 3.69 9.22
C GLU A 8 -3.31 2.32 8.89
N LYS A 9 -4.19 1.81 9.75
CA LYS A 9 -4.88 0.54 9.53
C LYS A 9 -5.77 0.57 8.29
N ALA A 10 -6.50 1.66 8.06
CA ALA A 10 -7.36 1.82 6.88
C ALA A 10 -6.53 1.90 5.58
N VAL A 11 -5.42 2.65 5.59
CA VAL A 11 -4.50 2.76 4.45
C VAL A 11 -3.87 1.40 4.14
N ILE A 12 -3.33 0.70 5.14
CA ILE A 12 -2.75 -0.65 4.98
C ILE A 12 -3.79 -1.60 4.39
N GLY A 13 -4.98 -1.69 4.99
CA GLY A 13 -6.03 -2.57 4.50
C GLY A 13 -6.53 -2.21 3.10
N GLN A 14 -6.40 -0.96 2.67
CA GLN A 14 -6.71 -0.56 1.30
C GLN A 14 -5.60 -0.97 0.32
N ILE A 15 -4.33 -0.79 0.69
CA ILE A 15 -3.18 -1.25 -0.11
C ILE A 15 -3.23 -2.77 -0.28
N GLU A 16 -3.48 -3.53 0.79
CA GLU A 16 -3.60 -5.00 0.77
C GLU A 16 -4.73 -5.52 -0.13
N LYS A 17 -5.79 -4.72 -0.35
CA LYS A 17 -6.87 -5.07 -1.28
C LYS A 17 -6.49 -4.84 -2.74
N TYR A 18 -5.69 -3.80 -3.02
CA TYR A 18 -5.29 -3.44 -4.37
C TYR A 18 -4.07 -4.24 -4.83
N GLU A 19 -3.09 -4.37 -3.95
CA GLU A 19 -1.89 -5.14 -4.18
C GLU A 19 -2.16 -6.58 -3.81
N LYS A 20 -1.91 -7.51 -4.73
CA LYS A 20 -1.95 -8.94 -4.43
C LYS A 20 -0.67 -9.31 -3.65
N LEU A 21 -0.57 -8.90 -2.40
CA LEU A 21 0.65 -9.05 -1.61
C LEU A 21 1.04 -10.51 -1.39
N GLY A 22 2.32 -10.72 -1.12
CA GLY A 22 2.92 -12.02 -0.85
C GLY A 22 3.45 -12.75 -2.10
N GLU A 23 3.77 -14.02 -1.91
CA GLU A 23 4.37 -14.87 -2.93
C GLU A 23 3.44 -15.10 -4.12
N GLN A 24 3.98 -14.91 -5.32
CA GLN A 24 3.31 -15.12 -6.59
C GLN A 24 4.20 -15.95 -7.52
N ALA A 25 3.59 -16.95 -8.17
CA ALA A 25 4.18 -17.59 -9.33
C ALA A 25 4.08 -16.61 -10.53
N GLY A 26 5.22 -16.12 -10.99
CA GLY A 26 5.33 -15.29 -12.19
C GLY A 26 4.89 -16.06 -13.44
N GLY A 27 4.60 -15.34 -14.54
CA GLY A 27 4.08 -15.93 -15.78
C GLY A 27 4.99 -16.99 -16.44
N SER A 28 6.26 -17.04 -16.05
CA SER A 28 7.27 -18.02 -16.49
C SER A 28 7.53 -19.15 -15.49
N GLY A 29 6.82 -19.19 -14.35
CA GLY A 29 7.00 -20.19 -13.29
C GLY A 29 8.02 -19.82 -12.20
N HIS A 30 8.54 -18.59 -12.22
CA HIS A 30 9.48 -18.08 -11.22
C HIS A 30 8.77 -17.50 -9.99
N LEU A 31 9.42 -17.56 -8.83
CA LEU A 31 8.86 -16.98 -7.60
C LEU A 31 9.13 -15.47 -7.56
N SER A 32 8.08 -14.72 -7.27
CA SER A 32 8.14 -13.30 -6.96
C SER A 32 7.37 -13.01 -5.68
N ASP A 33 7.73 -11.95 -4.99
CA ASP A 33 7.07 -11.50 -3.76
C ASP A 33 6.77 -10.02 -3.90
N VAL A 34 5.53 -9.64 -3.57
CA VAL A 34 5.05 -8.26 -3.66
C VAL A 34 4.83 -7.72 -2.26
N ASN A 35 5.63 -6.71 -1.90
CA ASN A 35 5.52 -5.94 -0.67
C ASN A 35 5.20 -4.48 -0.98
N PHE A 36 5.01 -3.67 0.07
CA PHE A 36 4.89 -2.22 -0.07
C PHE A 36 5.59 -1.47 1.05
N ILE A 37 5.95 -0.23 0.77
CA ILE A 37 6.47 0.74 1.72
C ILE A 37 5.52 1.93 1.71
N ILE A 38 5.01 2.35 2.86
CA ILE A 38 4.24 3.60 2.96
C ILE A 38 5.22 4.76 2.94
N ASP A 39 5.07 5.64 1.97
CA ASP A 39 5.94 6.80 1.79
C ASP A 39 5.36 8.02 2.52
N GLU A 40 4.04 8.21 2.43
CA GLU A 40 3.35 9.37 2.99
C GLU A 40 1.89 9.04 3.32
N ILE A 41 1.40 9.53 4.45
CA ILE A 41 -0.02 9.57 4.80
C ILE A 41 -0.37 11.02 5.08
N GLY A 42 -1.30 11.57 4.30
CA GLY A 42 -1.76 12.95 4.46
C GLY A 42 -2.68 13.13 5.67
N ASP A 43 -2.94 14.39 6.00
CA ASP A 43 -3.90 14.74 7.04
C ASP A 43 -5.35 14.40 6.59
N PRO A 44 -6.21 13.94 7.52
CA PRO A 44 -7.59 13.63 7.19
C PRO A 44 -8.39 14.92 6.91
N VAL A 45 -9.04 14.95 5.75
CA VAL A 45 -9.95 16.03 5.35
C VAL A 45 -11.39 15.58 5.57
N GLU A 46 -12.17 16.36 6.31
CA GLU A 46 -13.58 16.04 6.54
C GLU A 46 -14.40 16.21 5.26
N THR A 47 -15.22 15.20 4.95
CA THR A 47 -16.13 15.18 3.79
C THR A 47 -17.55 14.86 4.25
N GLY A 48 -18.52 14.87 3.32
CA GLY A 48 -19.90 14.49 3.63
C GLY A 48 -20.06 13.04 4.09
N GLU A 49 -19.13 12.16 3.72
CA GLU A 49 -19.19 10.71 4.00
C GLU A 49 -18.33 10.30 5.21
N GLY A 50 -17.40 11.16 5.64
CA GLY A 50 -16.52 10.89 6.77
C GLY A 50 -15.24 11.70 6.70
N TRP A 51 -14.09 11.02 6.71
CA TRP A 51 -12.78 11.62 6.55
C TRP A 51 -12.04 10.98 5.39
N GLU A 52 -11.65 11.78 4.40
CA GLU A 52 -10.80 11.37 3.29
C GLU A 52 -9.33 11.54 3.68
N VAL A 53 -8.53 10.52 3.44
CA VAL A 53 -7.07 10.56 3.63
C VAL A 53 -6.39 10.16 2.33
N GLU A 54 -5.53 11.04 1.82
CA GLU A 54 -4.64 10.73 0.71
C GLU A 54 -3.38 10.03 1.23
N TYR A 55 -2.85 9.07 0.46
CA TYR A 55 -1.62 8.36 0.83
C TYR A 55 -0.77 8.04 -0.40
N LYS A 56 0.54 7.90 -0.18
CA LYS A 56 1.53 7.45 -1.17
C LYS A 56 2.26 6.23 -0.64
N TYR A 57 2.52 5.28 -1.52
CA TYR A 57 3.26 4.08 -1.19
C TYR A 57 4.02 3.58 -2.41
N THR A 58 5.07 2.83 -2.16
CA THR A 58 5.88 2.17 -3.20
C THR A 58 5.65 0.67 -3.10
N ALA A 59 5.05 0.08 -4.14
CA ALA A 59 5.01 -1.37 -4.27
C ALA A 59 6.42 -1.86 -4.64
N VAL A 60 6.93 -2.85 -3.91
CA VAL A 60 8.25 -3.43 -4.06
C VAL A 60 8.08 -4.88 -4.50
N ILE A 61 8.57 -5.20 -5.70
CA ILE A 61 8.52 -6.56 -6.23
C ILE A 61 9.93 -7.12 -6.21
N THR A 62 10.10 -8.19 -5.45
CA THR A 62 11.31 -9.00 -5.43
C THR A 62 11.07 -10.32 -6.14
N SER A 63 12.11 -10.93 -6.69
CA SER A 63 12.07 -12.29 -7.19
C SER A 63 13.26 -13.09 -6.67
N GLU A 64 13.29 -14.38 -6.98
CA GLU A 64 14.46 -15.23 -6.71
C GLU A 64 15.77 -14.73 -7.36
N PHE A 65 15.67 -13.78 -8.30
CA PHE A 65 16.82 -13.15 -8.96
C PHE A 65 17.16 -11.76 -8.42
N THR A 66 16.42 -11.25 -7.42
CA THR A 66 16.73 -9.96 -6.81
C THR A 66 18.00 -10.06 -5.97
N ILE A 67 19.05 -9.37 -6.42
CA ILE A 67 20.38 -9.36 -5.80
C ILE A 67 20.86 -7.91 -5.80
N GLU A 68 20.97 -7.26 -4.65
CA GLU A 68 21.49 -5.89 -4.61
C GLU A 68 23.03 -5.89 -4.60
N PRO A 69 23.70 -4.97 -5.34
CA PRO A 69 23.13 -3.91 -6.17
C PRO A 69 22.85 -4.30 -7.63
N ASP A 70 23.24 -5.51 -8.05
CA ASP A 70 23.32 -5.91 -9.47
C ASP A 70 21.94 -6.04 -10.16
N ASN A 71 20.93 -6.51 -9.44
CA ASN A 71 19.54 -6.62 -9.86
C ASN A 71 18.60 -6.27 -8.68
N PRO A 72 18.42 -4.97 -8.40
CA PRO A 72 17.65 -4.51 -7.25
C PRO A 72 16.15 -4.80 -7.41
N PRO A 73 15.37 -4.72 -6.31
CA PRO A 73 13.92 -4.85 -6.36
C PRO A 73 13.28 -3.85 -7.33
N TYR A 74 12.22 -4.26 -8.02
CA TYR A 74 11.42 -3.33 -8.80
C TYR A 74 10.56 -2.49 -7.86
N ARG A 75 10.59 -1.16 -8.03
CA ARG A 75 9.87 -0.21 -7.19
C ARG A 75 8.86 0.57 -8.03
N TYR A 76 7.60 0.52 -7.63
CA TYR A 76 6.48 1.18 -8.31
C TYR A 76 5.78 2.14 -7.35
N PRO A 77 6.13 3.44 -7.39
CA PRO A 77 5.43 4.47 -6.62
C PRO A 77 3.97 4.60 -7.07
N LYS A 78 3.07 4.69 -6.10
CA LYS A 78 1.62 4.77 -6.28
C LYS A 78 1.03 5.75 -5.27
N SER A 79 -0.16 6.23 -5.57
CA SER A 79 -0.95 7.08 -4.67
C SER A 79 -2.38 6.58 -4.62
N GLY A 80 -3.04 6.80 -3.49
CA GLY A 80 -4.43 6.41 -3.29
C GLY A 80 -5.14 7.32 -2.31
N LYS A 81 -6.43 7.02 -2.12
CA LYS A 81 -7.30 7.66 -1.14
C LYS A 81 -8.09 6.60 -0.40
N VAL A 82 -8.32 6.84 0.88
CA VAL A 82 -9.24 6.03 1.70
C VAL A 82 -10.24 6.93 2.39
N ILE A 83 -11.49 6.50 2.45
CA ILE A 83 -12.57 7.19 3.15
C ILE A 83 -12.86 6.42 4.44
N LEU A 84 -12.68 7.08 5.59
CA LEU A 84 -13.07 6.56 6.89
C LEU A 84 -14.48 7.07 7.21
N GLU A 85 -15.47 6.20 7.12
CA GLU A 85 -16.86 6.54 7.41
C GLU A 85 -17.09 6.87 8.90
N LYS A 86 -17.91 7.90 9.17
CA LYS A 86 -18.29 8.32 10.55
C LYS A 86 -18.93 7.23 11.41
N LYS A 87 -19.51 6.21 10.79
CA LYS A 87 -20.21 5.11 11.50
C LYS A 87 -19.27 3.99 11.96
N ASN A 88 -18.03 3.97 11.46
CA ASN A 88 -17.07 2.88 11.66
C ASN A 88 -15.82 3.31 12.46
N LEU A 89 -15.89 4.49 13.10
CA LEU A 89 -14.86 5.09 13.94
C LEU A 89 -15.30 5.14 15.40
#